data_AF-A0A9P6M8D3-F1
#
_entry.id   AF-A0A9P6M8D3-F1
#
_cell.length_a   1.000
_cell.length_b   1.000
_cell.length_c   1.000
_cell.angle_alpha   90.00
_cell.angle_beta   90.00
_cell.angle_gamma   90.00
#
_symmetry.space_group_name_H-M   'P 1'
#
loop_
_entity.id
_entity.type
_entity.pdbx_description
1 polymer ?
#
loop_
_entity_poly.entity_id
_entity_poly.type
_entity_poly.pdbx_seq_one_letter_code
_entity_poly.pdbx_strand_id
1 'polypeptide(L)'
;MSLGVNRRDNNTASLHGSGAPVSGASLQTQGQPGSAQGRGPVMSPSELLIELHAMEDVVGWKAACEAMDICFNHPELYKSEIIAVVLQQLLDRPTIPSLFMRTVIQAITLYKNLVGFVNSMILVKLIQKKIWTRPVLWKGFVRCAKMMQPTSSSVLATLPKPQLKEVLAMEPMLKEPIDAYLKAKSSGRRVGGGAAKQINVLNAANSTPVPSLPLPRPNPSAMDPSS
;
A
#
# COMPACT_ATOMS: atom_id res chain seq x y z
N MET A 1 65.00 3.70 -5.97
CA MET A 1 65.21 4.33 -4.65
C MET A 1 63.95 4.01 -3.84
N SER A 2 63.93 2.85 -3.18
CA SER A 2 64.13 2.71 -1.72
C SER A 2 62.87 3.09 -0.93
N LEU A 3 62.36 2.39 0.08
CA LEU A 3 62.51 1.06 0.70
C LEU A 3 61.59 1.12 1.96
N GLY A 4 61.16 -0.04 2.49
CA GLY A 4 60.61 -0.20 3.86
C GLY A 4 59.11 -0.51 3.87
N VAL A 5 58.60 -1.72 4.13
CA VAL A 5 58.92 -2.76 5.14
C VAL A 5 58.93 -2.21 6.57
N ASN A 6 57.87 -2.52 7.33
CA ASN A 6 58.07 -3.03 8.69
C ASN A 6 56.93 -3.96 9.15
N ARG A 7 57.33 -5.19 9.50
CA ARG A 7 56.63 -6.16 10.36
C ARG A 7 56.59 -5.62 11.79
N ARG A 8 55.63 -6.10 12.60
CA ARG A 8 55.96 -6.76 13.89
C ARG A 8 54.75 -7.48 14.49
N ASP A 9 55.00 -8.77 14.72
CA ASP A 9 54.28 -9.70 15.58
C ASP A 9 54.50 -9.37 17.07
N ASN A 10 53.52 -9.73 17.91
CA ASN A 10 53.62 -10.10 19.33
C ASN A 10 52.19 -10.42 19.83
N ASN A 11 51.88 -11.39 20.70
CA ASN A 11 52.65 -12.38 21.43
C ASN A 11 51.62 -13.41 21.99
N THR A 12 52.10 -14.64 22.15
CA THR A 12 51.52 -15.84 22.75
C THR A 12 51.18 -15.77 24.25
N ALA A 13 50.20 -16.56 24.70
CA ALA A 13 50.21 -17.28 25.99
C ALA A 13 49.22 -18.48 26.03
N SER A 14 49.80 -19.68 26.08
CA SER A 14 49.35 -20.99 26.58
C SER A 14 48.84 -20.95 28.05
N LEU A 15 48.24 -21.94 28.75
CA LEU A 15 47.75 -23.33 28.59
C LEU A 15 47.12 -23.74 29.97
N HIS A 16 46.31 -24.82 29.97
CA HIS A 16 46.05 -25.80 31.05
C HIS A 16 45.06 -25.54 32.21
N GLY A 17 44.18 -26.52 32.43
CA GLY A 17 43.49 -26.78 33.70
C GLY A 17 42.30 -27.76 33.62
N SER A 18 42.56 -29.07 33.54
CA SER A 18 41.58 -30.16 33.70
C SER A 18 41.22 -30.41 35.17
N GLY A 19 39.97 -30.81 35.44
CA GLY A 19 39.55 -31.42 36.70
C GLY A 19 38.03 -31.70 36.77
N ALA A 20 37.63 -32.97 36.74
CA ALA A 20 36.28 -33.49 37.02
C ALA A 20 36.26 -34.13 38.44
N PRO A 21 35.22 -34.91 38.83
CA PRO A 21 33.80 -34.61 39.11
C PRO A 21 33.43 -34.93 40.60
N VAL A 22 32.21 -34.64 41.08
CA VAL A 22 31.30 -35.55 41.84
C VAL A 22 30.11 -34.83 42.54
N SER A 23 28.92 -35.38 42.28
CA SER A 23 27.75 -35.65 43.17
C SER A 23 27.16 -34.60 44.13
N GLY A 24 25.92 -34.21 43.82
CA GLY A 24 24.74 -34.59 44.61
C GLY A 24 24.34 -33.74 45.82
N ALA A 25 23.41 -32.81 45.63
CA ALA A 25 22.43 -32.42 46.66
C ALA A 25 21.20 -31.77 46.01
N SER A 26 20.04 -32.44 46.16
CA SER A 26 18.72 -31.93 45.81
C SER A 26 18.31 -30.78 46.73
N LEU A 27 17.93 -29.64 46.15
CA LEU A 27 17.15 -28.60 46.82
C LEU A 27 16.03 -28.17 45.88
N GLN A 28 14.81 -28.60 46.23
CA GLN A 28 13.57 -28.02 45.73
C GLN A 28 13.55 -26.53 46.06
N THR A 29 13.49 -25.69 45.04
CA THR A 29 13.03 -24.31 45.16
C THR A 29 11.91 -24.10 44.15
N GLN A 30 10.70 -24.10 44.70
CA GLN A 30 9.60 -23.20 44.38
C GLN A 30 9.64 -22.53 43.01
N GLY A 31 8.66 -22.87 42.17
CA GLY A 31 8.38 -22.19 40.92
C GLY A 31 8.19 -20.69 41.14
N GLN A 32 9.12 -19.90 40.62
CA GLN A 32 8.86 -18.53 40.23
C GLN A 32 8.25 -18.55 38.82
N PRO A 33 7.06 -17.95 38.59
CA PRO A 33 6.68 -17.57 37.25
C PRO A 33 7.66 -16.49 36.80
N GLY A 34 8.62 -16.88 35.97
CA GLY A 34 9.50 -15.96 35.28
C GLY A 34 8.64 -14.92 34.57
N SER A 35 8.76 -13.68 35.04
CA SER A 35 8.18 -12.46 34.50
C SER A 35 7.99 -12.55 33.00
N ALA A 36 6.73 -12.53 32.55
CA ALA A 36 6.40 -12.20 31.17
C ALA A 36 6.93 -10.78 30.92
N GLN A 37 8.18 -10.66 30.47
CA GLN A 37 8.67 -9.46 29.82
C GLN A 37 7.67 -9.19 28.70
N GLY A 38 6.90 -8.11 28.88
CA GLY A 38 5.84 -7.73 27.96
C GLY A 38 6.43 -7.66 26.57
N ARG A 39 6.17 -8.68 25.76
CA ARG A 39 6.27 -8.53 24.31
C ARG A 39 5.33 -7.38 24.02
N GLY A 40 5.88 -6.26 23.55
CA GLY A 40 5.07 -5.19 23.01
C GLY A 40 4.08 -5.76 22.00
N PRO A 41 2.99 -5.04 21.70
CA PRO A 41 1.96 -5.53 20.79
C PRO A 41 2.59 -6.15 19.55
N VAL A 42 2.24 -7.40 19.25
CA VAL A 42 2.74 -8.08 18.05
C VAL A 42 2.04 -7.44 16.87
N MET A 43 2.75 -6.54 16.20
CA MET A 43 2.27 -5.84 15.02
C MET A 43 2.30 -6.76 13.81
N SER A 44 1.18 -6.86 13.10
CA SER A 44 1.12 -7.61 11.85
C SER A 44 1.92 -6.91 10.73
N PRO A 45 2.37 -7.65 9.70
CA PRO A 45 3.07 -7.04 8.56
C PRO A 45 2.28 -5.91 7.88
N SER A 46 0.96 -6.05 7.77
CA SER A 46 0.10 -4.99 7.22
C SER A 46 0.10 -3.75 8.10
N GLU A 47 -0.05 -3.91 9.42
CA GLU A 47 -0.05 -2.79 10.35
C GLU A 47 1.29 -2.06 10.29
N LEU A 48 2.41 -2.79 10.24
CA LEU A 48 3.73 -2.19 10.14
C LEU A 48 3.87 -1.29 8.91
N LEU A 49 3.49 -1.78 7.74
CA LEU A 49 3.52 -0.96 6.52
C LEU A 49 2.62 0.28 6.64
N ILE A 50 1.45 0.13 7.24
CA ILE A 50 0.48 1.21 7.41
C ILE A 50 1.04 2.30 8.35
N GLU A 51 1.71 1.90 9.42
CA GLU A 51 2.32 2.82 10.39
C GLU A 51 3.57 3.49 9.82
N LEU A 52 4.40 2.77 9.06
CA LEU A 52 5.54 3.36 8.36
C LEU A 52 5.11 4.52 7.43
N HIS A 53 3.96 4.38 6.77
CA HIS A 53 3.40 5.48 5.97
C HIS A 53 2.85 6.62 6.82
N ALA A 54 2.38 6.36 8.05
CA ALA A 54 1.91 7.39 8.97
C ALA A 54 3.08 8.20 9.59
N MET A 55 4.24 7.57 9.74
CA MET A 55 5.43 8.18 10.32
C MET A 55 6.30 8.94 9.31
N GLU A 56 5.93 9.02 8.02
CA GLU A 56 6.79 9.59 6.97
C GLU A 56 7.26 11.04 7.27
N ASP A 57 6.39 11.83 7.91
CA ASP A 57 6.69 13.21 8.32
C ASP A 57 7.47 13.29 9.64
N VAL A 58 7.44 12.23 10.46
CA VAL A 58 8.10 12.16 11.77
C VAL A 58 9.54 11.69 11.64
N VAL A 59 9.77 10.59 10.92
CA VAL A 59 11.11 10.00 10.73
C VAL A 59 11.81 10.54 9.48
N GLY A 60 11.07 11.24 8.63
CA GLY A 60 11.53 11.77 7.36
C GLY A 60 11.40 10.77 6.21
N TRP A 61 11.10 11.32 5.03
CA TRP A 61 10.84 10.58 3.79
C TRP A 61 11.87 9.49 3.47
N LYS A 62 13.16 9.81 3.62
CA LYS A 62 14.25 8.90 3.23
C LYS A 62 14.33 7.67 4.14
N ALA A 63 14.25 7.88 5.46
CA ALA A 63 14.23 6.79 6.43
C ALA A 63 12.98 5.92 6.26
N ALA A 64 11.82 6.53 6.02
CA ALA A 64 10.59 5.79 5.72
C ALA A 64 10.73 4.94 4.44
N CYS A 65 11.36 5.47 3.38
CA CYS A 65 11.66 4.70 2.17
C CYS A 65 12.58 3.50 2.46
N GLU A 66 13.64 3.68 3.24
CA GLU A 66 14.59 2.61 3.57
C GLU A 66 13.92 1.50 4.38
N ALA A 67 13.09 1.85 5.36
CA ALA A 67 12.30 0.88 6.13
C ALA A 67 11.33 0.10 5.23
N MET A 68 10.63 0.78 4.32
CA MET A 68 9.76 0.14 3.33
C MET A 68 10.54 -0.82 2.41
N ASP A 69 11.73 -0.43 1.94
CA ASP A 69 12.56 -1.27 1.08
C ASP A 69 13.00 -2.55 1.81
N ILE A 70 13.32 -2.46 3.11
CA ILE A 70 13.60 -3.64 3.95
C ILE A 70 12.38 -4.56 3.98
N CYS A 71 11.18 -4.05 4.24
CA CYS A 71 9.97 -4.88 4.24
C CYS A 71 9.75 -5.59 2.90
N PHE A 72 9.88 -4.88 1.77
CA PHE A 72 9.69 -5.46 0.45
C PHE A 72 10.74 -6.51 0.05
N ASN A 73 11.89 -6.56 0.73
CA ASN A 73 12.90 -7.60 0.56
C ASN A 73 12.57 -8.91 1.32
N HIS A 74 11.44 -8.96 2.02
CA HIS A 74 10.93 -10.15 2.71
C HIS A 74 9.59 -10.61 2.11
N PRO A 75 9.54 -11.02 0.83
CA PRO A 75 8.28 -11.37 0.14
C PRO A 75 7.54 -12.56 0.75
N GLU A 76 8.20 -13.37 1.58
CA GLU A 76 7.61 -14.44 2.39
C GLU A 76 6.66 -13.92 3.47
N LEU A 77 6.93 -12.71 4.00
CA LEU A 77 6.10 -12.03 5.00
C LEU A 77 5.14 -11.03 4.35
N TYR A 78 5.60 -10.30 3.33
CA TYR A 78 4.86 -9.21 2.69
C TYR A 78 4.25 -9.64 1.35
N LYS A 79 3.50 -10.74 1.38
CA LYS A 79 2.87 -11.33 0.18
C LYS A 79 1.96 -10.32 -0.53
N SER A 80 1.70 -10.59 -1.81
CA SER A 80 0.85 -9.72 -2.65
C SER A 80 -0.54 -9.43 -2.05
N GLU A 81 -1.13 -10.37 -1.31
CA GLU A 81 -2.41 -10.18 -0.58
C GLU A 81 -2.29 -9.14 0.55
N ILE A 82 -1.21 -9.18 1.32
CA ILE A 82 -0.93 -8.21 2.39
C ILE A 82 -0.72 -6.83 1.78
N ILE A 83 0.08 -6.75 0.71
CA ILE A 83 0.32 -5.49 0.00
C ILE A 83 -0.98 -4.92 -0.58
N ALA A 84 -1.85 -5.76 -1.16
CA ALA A 84 -3.14 -5.31 -1.68
C ALA A 84 -4.02 -4.69 -0.59
N VAL A 85 -4.07 -5.32 0.60
CA VAL A 85 -4.80 -4.79 1.76
C VAL A 85 -4.21 -3.45 2.22
N VAL A 86 -2.89 -3.35 2.34
CA VAL A 86 -2.21 -2.09 2.72
C VAL A 86 -2.50 -0.99 1.71
N LEU A 87 -2.40 -1.27 0.41
CA LEU A 87 -2.70 -0.29 -0.64
C LEU A 87 -4.16 0.18 -0.60
N GLN A 88 -5.11 -0.70 -0.31
CA GLN A 88 -6.53 -0.32 -0.12
C GLN A 88 -6.70 0.62 1.07
N GLN A 89 -6.17 0.23 2.23
CA GLN A 89 -6.35 0.99 3.46
C GLN A 89 -5.72 2.38 3.36
N LEU A 90 -4.51 2.49 2.81
CA LEU A 90 -3.83 3.78 2.61
C LEU A 90 -4.57 4.69 1.62
N LEU A 91 -5.18 4.11 0.58
CA LEU A 91 -5.93 4.86 -0.42
C LEU A 91 -7.27 5.40 0.13
N ASP A 92 -7.90 4.66 1.04
CA ASP A 92 -9.17 5.03 1.65
C ASP A 92 -9.02 6.08 2.77
N ARG A 93 -7.79 6.39 3.21
CA ARG A 93 -7.52 7.49 4.14
C ARG A 93 -8.00 8.85 3.58
N PRO A 94 -8.42 9.79 4.44
CA PRO A 94 -8.78 11.15 4.02
C PRO A 94 -7.64 11.83 3.25
N THR A 95 -6.42 11.72 3.78
CA THR A 95 -5.19 12.20 3.18
C THR A 95 -4.29 11.02 2.83
N ILE A 96 -4.02 10.82 1.54
CA ILE A 96 -3.13 9.75 1.08
C ILE A 96 -1.69 10.08 1.51
N PRO A 97 -0.93 9.17 2.12
CA PRO A 97 0.48 9.45 2.44
C PRO A 97 1.30 9.75 1.18
N SER A 98 2.26 10.68 1.22
CA SER A 98 3.11 10.96 0.05
C SER A 98 3.86 9.72 -0.43
N LEU A 99 4.19 8.79 0.47
CA LEU A 99 4.93 7.56 0.19
C LEU A 99 4.12 6.56 -0.63
N PHE A 100 2.80 6.73 -0.68
CA PHE A 100 1.87 5.80 -1.29
C PHE A 100 2.25 5.40 -2.72
N MET A 101 2.56 6.36 -3.59
CA MET A 101 2.87 6.03 -4.98
C MET A 101 4.20 5.29 -5.14
N ARG A 102 5.18 5.50 -4.24
CA ARG A 102 6.40 4.70 -4.23
C ARG A 102 6.04 3.24 -3.95
N THR A 103 5.22 3.00 -2.93
CA THR A 103 4.75 1.67 -2.53
C THR A 103 3.96 0.99 -3.66
N VAL A 104 3.09 1.72 -4.37
CA VAL A 104 2.37 1.18 -5.54
C VAL A 104 3.34 0.77 -6.64
N ILE A 105 4.33 1.60 -6.98
CA ILE A 105 5.33 1.30 -8.02
C ILE A 105 6.16 0.07 -7.63
N GLN A 106 6.57 -0.03 -6.37
CA GLN A 106 7.33 -1.16 -5.87
C GLN A 106 6.49 -2.45 -5.90
N ALA A 107 5.21 -2.37 -5.51
CA ALA A 107 4.27 -3.48 -5.54
C ALA A 107 4.07 -4.05 -6.94
N ILE A 108 3.84 -3.24 -7.98
CA ILE A 108 3.69 -3.75 -9.36
C ILE A 108 5.02 -4.25 -9.96
N THR A 109 6.14 -3.79 -9.41
CA THR A 109 7.47 -4.26 -9.84
C THR A 109 7.72 -5.67 -9.29
N LEU A 110 7.40 -5.90 -8.02
CA LEU A 110 7.60 -7.16 -7.32
C LEU A 110 6.50 -8.20 -7.63
N TYR A 111 5.24 -7.78 -7.68
CA TYR A 111 4.06 -8.65 -7.79
C TYR A 111 3.26 -8.37 -9.06
N LYS A 112 3.55 -9.11 -10.13
CA LYS A 112 2.90 -8.92 -11.45
C LYS A 112 1.40 -9.17 -11.43
N ASN A 113 0.91 -10.03 -10.53
CA ASN A 113 -0.52 -10.27 -10.32
C ASN A 113 -1.28 -9.04 -9.80
N LEU A 114 -0.60 -8.05 -9.21
CA LEU A 114 -1.24 -6.81 -8.73
C LEU A 114 -1.45 -5.76 -9.84
N VAL A 115 -0.87 -5.91 -11.03
CA VAL A 115 -0.99 -4.91 -12.11
C VAL A 115 -2.46 -4.63 -12.46
N GLY A 116 -3.28 -5.67 -12.62
CA GLY A 116 -4.70 -5.51 -12.94
C GLY A 116 -5.48 -4.81 -11.82
N PHE A 117 -5.22 -5.18 -10.57
CA PHE A 117 -5.81 -4.56 -9.38
C PHE A 117 -5.42 -3.08 -9.26
N VAL A 118 -4.13 -2.76 -9.40
CA VAL A 118 -3.63 -1.39 -9.36
C VAL A 118 -4.25 -0.56 -10.48
N ASN A 119 -4.35 -1.11 -11.69
CA ASN A 119 -4.92 -0.40 -12.82
C ASN A 119 -6.41 -0.09 -12.60
N SER A 120 -7.20 -1.13 -12.34
CA SER A 120 -8.66 -1.05 -12.33
C SER A 120 -9.21 -0.39 -11.07
N MET A 121 -8.48 -0.42 -9.96
CA MET A 121 -8.97 0.12 -8.68
C MET A 121 -8.11 1.28 -8.17
N ILE A 122 -6.81 1.06 -7.97
CA ILE A 122 -5.95 2.06 -7.31
C ILE A 122 -5.87 3.34 -8.15
N LEU A 123 -5.46 3.24 -9.42
CA LEU A 123 -5.31 4.41 -10.29
C LEU A 123 -6.64 5.13 -10.53
N VAL A 124 -7.74 4.38 -10.68
CA VAL A 124 -9.09 4.95 -10.86
C VAL A 124 -9.52 5.75 -9.61
N LYS A 125 -9.36 5.20 -8.41
CA LYS A 125 -9.66 5.91 -7.15
C LYS A 125 -8.78 7.14 -6.94
N LEU A 126 -7.51 7.11 -7.35
CA LEU A 126 -6.62 8.28 -7.30
C LEU A 126 -7.12 9.44 -8.18
N ILE A 127 -7.67 9.14 -9.35
CA ILE A 127 -8.30 10.15 -10.22
C ILE A 127 -9.52 10.76 -9.51
N GLN A 128 -10.38 9.93 -8.91
CA GLN A 128 -11.56 10.41 -8.16
C GLN A 128 -11.16 11.32 -6.99
N LYS A 129 -10.05 11.01 -6.31
CA LYS A 129 -9.46 11.83 -5.25
C LYS A 129 -8.66 13.04 -5.74
N LYS A 130 -8.68 13.35 -7.04
CA LYS A 130 -7.98 14.50 -7.65
C LYS A 130 -6.52 14.59 -7.26
N ILE A 131 -5.79 13.46 -7.35
CA ILE A 131 -4.41 13.33 -6.89
C ILE A 131 -3.44 14.36 -7.52
N TRP A 132 -3.78 14.90 -8.70
CA TRP A 132 -3.04 15.98 -9.38
C TRP A 132 -2.88 17.25 -8.56
N THR A 133 -3.70 17.47 -7.53
CA THR A 133 -3.53 18.57 -6.56
C THR A 133 -2.30 18.41 -5.67
N ARG A 134 -1.66 17.23 -5.68
CA ARG A 134 -0.50 16.89 -4.86
C ARG A 134 0.67 16.47 -5.76
N PRO A 135 1.62 17.37 -6.06
CA PRO A 135 2.65 17.15 -7.09
C PRO A 135 3.48 15.88 -6.92
N VAL A 136 3.82 15.50 -5.68
CA VAL A 136 4.62 14.28 -5.40
C VAL A 136 3.87 13.02 -5.82
N LEU A 137 2.60 12.90 -5.41
CA LEU A 137 1.75 11.76 -5.76
C LEU A 137 1.39 11.78 -7.24
N TRP A 138 1.19 12.96 -7.84
CA TRP A 138 0.91 13.08 -9.26
C TRP A 138 2.05 12.58 -10.14
N LYS A 139 3.28 12.99 -9.86
CA LYS A 139 4.48 12.47 -10.55
C LYS A 139 4.57 10.94 -10.42
N GLY A 140 4.29 10.41 -9.22
CA GLY A 140 4.22 8.98 -8.98
C GLY A 140 3.14 8.29 -9.82
N PHE A 141 1.93 8.86 -9.90
CA PHE A 141 0.83 8.35 -10.72
C PHE A 141 1.22 8.25 -12.19
N VAL A 142 1.79 9.31 -12.76
CA VAL A 142 2.20 9.34 -14.18
C VAL A 142 3.28 8.28 -14.45
N ARG A 143 4.28 8.17 -13.56
CA ARG A 143 5.33 7.14 -13.66
C ARG A 143 4.74 5.73 -13.59
N CYS A 144 3.84 5.48 -12.65
CA CYS A 144 3.17 4.20 -12.49
C CYS A 144 2.36 3.83 -13.73
N ALA A 145 1.55 4.77 -14.24
CA ALA A 145 0.77 4.56 -15.44
C ALA A 145 1.66 4.24 -16.64
N LYS A 146 2.78 4.97 -16.83
CA LYS A 146 3.76 4.68 -17.89
C LYS A 146 4.34 3.28 -17.80
N MET A 147 4.73 2.83 -16.60
CA MET A 147 5.27 1.48 -16.39
C MET A 147 4.25 0.37 -16.68
N MET A 148 2.96 0.68 -16.60
CA MET A 148 1.85 -0.26 -16.81
C MET A 148 1.25 -0.19 -18.22
N GLN A 149 1.88 0.52 -19.15
CA GLN A 149 1.44 0.52 -20.55
C GLN A 149 1.57 -0.88 -21.16
N PRO A 150 0.63 -1.32 -22.02
CA PRO A 150 -0.53 -0.58 -22.53
C PRO A 150 -1.78 -0.60 -21.62
N THR A 151 -1.77 -1.39 -20.54
CA THR A 151 -2.93 -1.64 -19.66
C THR A 151 -3.51 -0.37 -19.04
N SER A 152 -2.67 0.61 -18.74
CA SER A 152 -3.07 1.89 -18.14
C SER A 152 -3.73 2.90 -19.07
N SER A 153 -3.73 2.67 -20.39
CA SER A 153 -4.40 3.55 -21.35
C SER A 153 -5.88 3.71 -21.07
N SER A 154 -6.54 2.65 -20.57
CA SER A 154 -7.96 2.70 -20.18
C SER A 154 -8.22 3.70 -19.06
N VAL A 155 -7.32 3.79 -18.09
CA VAL A 155 -7.42 4.71 -16.96
C VAL A 155 -7.03 6.12 -17.36
N LEU A 156 -5.93 6.29 -18.11
CA LEU A 156 -5.49 7.59 -18.58
C LEU A 156 -6.55 8.27 -19.45
N ALA A 157 -7.29 7.50 -20.26
CA ALA A 157 -8.41 8.00 -21.06
C ALA A 157 -9.60 8.54 -20.23
N THR A 158 -9.66 8.26 -18.92
CA THR A 158 -10.70 8.79 -18.01
C THR A 158 -10.32 10.11 -17.35
N LEU A 159 -9.07 10.56 -17.48
CA LEU A 159 -8.62 11.82 -16.90
C LEU A 159 -9.39 13.01 -17.49
N PRO A 160 -9.65 14.06 -16.70
CA PRO A 160 -10.18 15.29 -17.25
C PRO A 160 -9.18 15.91 -18.26
N LYS A 161 -9.70 16.64 -19.24
CA LYS A 161 -8.90 17.19 -20.36
C LYS A 161 -7.63 17.95 -19.94
N PRO A 162 -7.65 18.82 -18.92
CA PRO A 162 -6.43 19.53 -18.49
C PRO A 162 -5.34 18.57 -17.99
N GLN A 163 -5.72 17.59 -17.17
CA GLN A 163 -4.80 16.61 -16.60
C GLN A 163 -4.26 15.67 -17.67
N LEU A 164 -5.09 15.24 -18.63
CA LEU A 164 -4.61 14.42 -19.73
C LEU A 164 -3.55 15.17 -20.57
N LYS A 165 -3.76 16.46 -20.86
CA LYS A 165 -2.75 17.28 -21.54
C LYS A 165 -1.45 17.37 -20.75
N GLU A 166 -1.54 17.55 -19.43
CA GLU A 166 -0.38 17.60 -18.54
C GLU A 166 0.39 16.27 -18.56
N VAL A 167 -0.31 15.12 -18.45
CA VAL A 167 0.32 13.79 -18.57
C VAL A 167 1.08 13.64 -19.89
N LEU A 168 0.47 14.06 -21.00
CA LEU A 168 1.11 13.98 -22.32
C LEU A 168 2.28 14.95 -22.48
N ALA A 169 2.28 16.08 -21.77
CA ALA A 169 3.40 17.00 -21.73
C ALA A 169 4.56 16.42 -20.90
N MET A 170 4.26 15.74 -19.78
CA MET A 170 5.26 15.08 -18.94
C MET A 170 5.86 13.85 -19.62
N GLU A 171 5.02 13.06 -20.30
CA GLU A 171 5.40 11.78 -20.91
C GLU A 171 4.78 11.63 -22.32
N PRO A 172 5.40 12.23 -23.35
CA PRO A 172 4.87 12.23 -24.72
C PRO A 172 4.66 10.84 -25.32
N MET A 173 5.45 9.85 -24.88
CA MET A 173 5.35 8.46 -25.32
C MET A 173 4.02 7.78 -24.95
N LEU A 174 3.24 8.36 -24.03
CA LEU A 174 1.90 7.83 -23.67
C LEU A 174 0.83 8.17 -24.72
N LYS A 175 1.12 9.08 -25.65
CA LYS A 175 0.14 9.51 -26.66
C LYS A 175 -0.33 8.37 -27.54
N GLU A 176 0.60 7.62 -28.13
CA GLU A 176 0.28 6.55 -29.07
C GLU A 176 -0.55 5.42 -28.42
N PRO A 177 -0.19 4.89 -27.24
CA PRO A 177 -1.00 3.89 -26.56
C PRO A 177 -2.41 4.36 -26.17
N ILE A 178 -2.58 5.63 -25.78
CA ILE A 178 -3.89 6.20 -25.45
C ILE A 178 -4.74 6.34 -26.71
N ASP A 179 -4.16 6.86 -27.79
CA ASP A 179 -4.85 7.00 -29.08
C ASP A 179 -5.26 5.62 -29.64
N ALA A 180 -4.38 4.61 -29.54
CA ALA A 180 -4.68 3.24 -29.93
C ALA A 180 -5.86 2.67 -29.12
N TYR A 181 -5.88 2.88 -27.81
CA TYR A 181 -6.99 2.46 -26.95
C TYR A 181 -8.31 3.14 -27.33
N LEU A 182 -8.31 4.46 -27.57
CA LEU A 182 -9.51 5.21 -27.95
C LEU A 182 -10.05 4.77 -29.33
N LYS A 183 -9.16 4.56 -30.30
CA LYS A 183 -9.52 4.02 -31.62
C LYS A 183 -10.14 2.65 -31.50
N ALA A 184 -9.49 1.71 -30.80
CA ALA A 184 -10.02 0.37 -30.58
C ALA A 184 -11.41 0.38 -29.91
N LYS A 185 -11.63 1.28 -28.94
CA LYS A 185 -12.91 1.49 -28.28
C LYS A 185 -13.99 2.01 -29.24
N SER A 186 -13.63 2.85 -30.21
CA SER A 186 -14.55 3.36 -31.24
C SER A 186 -14.85 2.37 -32.37
N SER A 187 -13.89 1.50 -32.70
CA SER A 187 -14.00 0.49 -33.76
C SER A 187 -14.80 -0.74 -33.31
N GLY A 188 -14.87 -1.02 -31.99
CA GLY A 188 -15.52 -2.20 -31.42
C GLY A 188 -16.91 -1.95 -30.81
N ARG A 189 -17.91 -1.62 -31.64
CA ARG A 189 -19.34 -2.06 -31.57
C ARG A 189 -20.26 -1.19 -32.45
N ARG A 190 -20.29 -1.47 -33.76
CA ARG A 190 -21.48 -1.33 -34.62
C ARG A 190 -21.50 -2.48 -35.63
N VAL A 191 -21.83 -3.68 -35.15
CA VAL A 191 -22.36 -4.75 -36.00
C VAL A 191 -23.48 -5.42 -35.19
N GLY A 192 -24.73 -5.22 -35.62
CA GLY A 192 -25.94 -5.76 -35.01
C GLY A 192 -26.94 -4.67 -34.59
N GLY A 193 -28.11 -4.63 -35.23
CA GLY A 193 -29.04 -3.51 -35.21
C GLY A 193 -29.77 -3.25 -33.89
N GLY A 194 -30.42 -2.07 -33.83
CA GLY A 194 -31.46 -1.77 -32.83
C GLY A 194 -31.12 -0.60 -31.88
N ALA A 195 -31.71 0.55 -32.20
CA ALA A 195 -32.21 1.60 -31.31
C ALA A 195 -31.41 2.03 -30.04
N ALA A 196 -31.11 3.35 -30.05
CA ALA A 196 -31.32 4.31 -28.96
C ALA A 196 -30.25 4.52 -27.85
N LYS A 197 -30.03 5.83 -27.66
CA LYS A 197 -29.67 6.58 -26.44
C LYS A 197 -28.23 6.52 -25.93
N GLN A 198 -27.47 7.47 -26.49
CA GLN A 198 -26.58 8.40 -25.80
C GLN A 198 -27.03 8.67 -24.34
N ILE A 199 -26.13 8.50 -23.37
CA ILE A 199 -26.21 9.18 -22.07
C ILE A 199 -24.81 9.65 -21.69
N ASN A 200 -24.63 10.95 -21.90
CA ASN A 200 -23.62 11.80 -21.30
C ASN A 200 -24.15 12.21 -19.92
N VAL A 201 -23.46 11.87 -18.83
CA VAL A 201 -23.73 12.43 -17.50
C VAL A 201 -22.41 12.81 -16.85
N LEU A 202 -21.93 14.00 -17.21
CA LEU A 202 -21.10 14.82 -16.35
C LEU A 202 -22.01 15.95 -15.84
N ASN A 203 -22.14 16.02 -14.52
CA ASN A 203 -22.72 17.09 -13.71
C ASN A 203 -24.24 17.05 -13.42
N ALA A 204 -24.58 16.57 -12.22
CA ALA A 204 -25.71 17.06 -11.45
C ALA A 204 -25.34 16.97 -9.95
N ALA A 205 -24.94 18.09 -9.39
CA ALA A 205 -25.12 18.33 -7.96
C ALA A 205 -26.64 18.49 -7.74
N ASN A 206 -27.26 17.57 -7.02
CA ASN A 206 -28.26 17.89 -6.01
C ASN A 206 -28.62 16.66 -5.17
N SER A 207 -28.55 16.89 -3.87
CA SER A 207 -29.12 16.19 -2.73
C SER A 207 -30.26 15.22 -3.04
N THR A 208 -30.12 13.96 -2.57
CA THR A 208 -31.27 13.10 -2.28
C THR A 208 -31.07 12.38 -0.94
N PRO A 209 -32.17 12.05 -0.22
CA PRO A 209 -32.17 11.80 1.21
C PRO A 209 -31.85 10.35 1.54
N VAL A 210 -31.29 10.14 2.73
CA VAL A 210 -31.01 8.84 3.34
C VAL A 210 -32.33 8.06 3.56
N PRO A 211 -32.42 6.76 3.22
CA PRO A 211 -33.58 5.94 3.58
C PRO A 211 -33.57 5.65 5.08
N SER A 212 -34.60 6.09 5.80
CA SER A 212 -34.79 5.78 7.22
C SER A 212 -35.10 4.29 7.43
N LEU A 213 -34.32 3.63 8.30
CA LEU A 213 -34.65 2.30 8.83
C LEU A 213 -35.98 2.37 9.62
N PRO A 214 -36.85 1.34 9.56
CA PRO A 214 -38.02 1.27 10.43
C PRO A 214 -37.59 1.01 11.88
N LEU A 215 -38.06 1.84 12.82
CA LEU A 215 -37.93 1.57 14.26
C LEU A 215 -38.81 0.37 14.67
N PRO A 216 -38.38 -0.47 15.64
CA PRO A 216 -39.23 -1.52 16.20
C PRO A 216 -40.42 -0.90 16.95
N ARG A 217 -41.62 -1.47 16.76
CA ARG A 217 -42.82 -1.07 17.52
C ARG A 217 -42.70 -1.54 18.98
N PRO A 218 -43.19 -0.77 19.96
CA PRO A 218 -43.30 -1.25 21.33
C PRO A 218 -44.36 -2.35 21.45
N ASN A 219 -44.03 -3.39 22.22
CA ASN A 219 -44.90 -4.51 22.56
C ASN A 219 -45.99 -4.05 23.57
N PRO A 220 -47.29 -4.20 23.30
CA PRO A 220 -48.34 -3.81 24.23
C PRO A 220 -48.70 -4.98 25.15
N SER A 221 -47.89 -5.23 26.17
CA SER A 221 -48.25 -6.12 27.28
C SER A 221 -47.64 -5.62 28.59
N ALA A 222 -48.32 -4.66 29.20
CA ALA A 222 -48.43 -4.52 30.64
C ALA A 222 -49.67 -3.67 30.92
N MET A 223 -50.79 -4.36 31.06
CA MET A 223 -51.92 -3.86 31.83
C MET A 223 -51.42 -3.58 33.24
N ASP A 224 -51.61 -2.35 33.71
CA ASP A 224 -51.70 -2.08 35.14
C ASP A 224 -53.00 -1.29 35.37
N PRO A 225 -54.02 -1.89 36.02
CA PRO A 225 -55.17 -1.17 36.50
C PRO A 225 -55.01 -0.78 37.97
N SER A 226 -54.91 0.52 38.19
CA SER A 226 -55.54 1.28 39.28
C SER A 226 -55.21 0.99 40.76
N SER A 227 -54.95 2.09 41.47
CA SER A 227 -55.01 2.34 42.93
C SER A 227 -53.70 2.21 43.71
#